data_AF-A0A6A0HP46-F1
#
_entry.id   AF-A0A6A0HP46-F1
#
_cell.length_a   1.000
_cell.length_b   1.000
_cell.length_c   1.000
_cell.angle_alpha   90.00
_cell.angle_beta   90.00
_cell.angle_gamma   90.00
#
_symmetry.space_group_name_H-M   'P 1'
#
loop_
_entity.id
_entity.type
_entity.pdbx_description
1 polymer ?
#
loop_
_entity_poly.entity_id
_entity_poly.type
_entity_poly.pdbx_seq_one_letter_code
_entity_poly.pdbx_strand_id
1 'polypeptide(L)'
;MRAAIFISTVISTFLLSKKAKKRTAGSNVELMISLAGGDSLWIFGYANLRKLRGISVPKTLSIFTTFLRMARCFMTKTPELQKLLNDWLAFAKENLLYAKGGLKTDFSPYNTICFLCQGSAEKYLKAYLISRGWELEKIHDLRELLEYAVEYDDSFSEIFPETGILNRYITEGRYPGDVPFESINENDAREAVAAAEKIAEFVLVKMSST
;
A
#
# COMPACT_ATOMS: atom_id res chain seq x y z
N MET A 1 7.34 -8.46 -32.48
CA MET A 1 6.13 -8.37 -33.34
C MET A 1 4.85 -8.81 -32.62
N ARG A 2 4.85 -9.92 -31.87
CA ARG A 2 3.65 -10.46 -31.17
C ARG A 2 3.08 -9.57 -30.03
N ALA A 3 3.93 -8.82 -29.32
CA ALA A 3 3.49 -7.91 -28.24
C ALA A 3 2.77 -6.64 -28.76
N ALA A 4 3.15 -6.14 -29.94
CA ALA A 4 2.48 -4.98 -30.56
C ALA A 4 1.06 -5.33 -31.02
N ILE A 5 0.87 -6.56 -31.48
CA ILE A 5 -0.45 -7.10 -31.86
C ILE A 5 -1.32 -7.26 -30.61
N PHE A 6 -0.77 -7.76 -29.50
CA PHE A 6 -1.54 -7.99 -28.27
C PHE A 6 -1.96 -6.70 -27.54
N ILE A 7 -1.10 -5.67 -27.51
CA ILE A 7 -1.45 -4.35 -26.98
C ILE A 7 -2.48 -3.66 -27.88
N SER A 8 -2.35 -3.82 -29.20
CA SER A 8 -3.40 -3.43 -30.14
C SER A 8 -4.69 -4.17 -29.83
N THR A 9 -4.67 -5.45 -29.49
CA THR A 9 -5.88 -6.22 -29.16
C THR A 9 -6.49 -5.78 -27.83
N VAL A 10 -5.74 -5.63 -26.74
CA VAL A 10 -6.30 -5.20 -25.44
C VAL A 10 -6.87 -3.78 -25.51
N ILE A 11 -6.15 -2.86 -26.18
CA ILE A 11 -6.67 -1.52 -26.45
C ILE A 11 -7.87 -1.60 -27.40
N SER A 12 -7.83 -2.41 -28.46
CA SER A 12 -8.95 -2.54 -29.41
C SER A 12 -10.19 -3.17 -28.76
N THR A 13 -10.05 -4.18 -27.91
CA THR A 13 -11.16 -4.80 -27.17
C THR A 13 -11.76 -3.81 -26.17
N PHE A 14 -10.94 -2.95 -25.57
CA PHE A 14 -11.40 -1.88 -24.68
C PHE A 14 -12.07 -0.72 -25.46
N LEU A 15 -11.49 -0.32 -26.60
CA LEU A 15 -12.03 0.69 -27.55
C LEU A 15 -13.32 0.22 -28.24
N LEU A 16 -13.46 -1.08 -28.50
CA LEU A 16 -14.66 -1.70 -29.07
C LEU A 16 -15.81 -1.74 -28.07
N SER A 17 -15.54 -1.65 -26.77
CA SER A 17 -16.59 -1.77 -25.76
C SER A 17 -17.33 -0.46 -25.49
N LYS A 18 -16.67 0.72 -25.50
CA LYS A 18 -17.32 2.05 -25.47
C LYS A 18 -16.44 3.15 -26.08
N LYS A 19 -17.08 4.07 -26.82
CA LYS A 19 -16.56 5.30 -27.45
C LYS A 19 -15.27 5.86 -26.79
N ALA A 20 -14.11 5.49 -27.31
CA ALA A 20 -12.84 6.03 -26.88
C ALA A 20 -12.08 6.64 -28.07
N LYS A 21 -11.50 7.84 -27.86
CA LYS A 21 -10.67 8.55 -28.85
C LYS A 21 -9.20 8.41 -28.44
N LYS A 22 -8.34 8.21 -29.44
CA LYS A 22 -6.88 8.14 -29.27
C LYS A 22 -6.25 9.39 -29.86
N ARG A 23 -5.28 9.99 -29.15
CA ARG A 23 -4.38 11.01 -29.70
C ARG A 23 -2.93 10.59 -29.47
N THR A 24 -2.08 10.80 -30.46
CA THR A 24 -0.65 10.51 -30.38
C THR A 24 0.13 11.81 -30.41
N ALA A 25 0.91 12.07 -29.37
CA ALA A 25 1.81 13.22 -29.27
C ALA A 25 3.23 12.72 -28.99
N GLY A 26 4.07 12.67 -30.03
CA GLY A 26 5.42 12.10 -29.92
C GLY A 26 5.42 10.61 -29.56
N SER A 27 6.23 10.23 -28.56
CA SER A 27 6.30 8.84 -28.06
C SER A 27 5.19 8.46 -27.06
N ASN A 28 4.27 9.38 -26.77
CA ASN A 28 3.23 9.20 -25.76
C ASN A 28 1.88 8.85 -26.43
N VAL A 29 1.13 7.96 -25.79
CA VAL A 29 -0.23 7.59 -26.21
C VAL A 29 -1.22 8.13 -25.19
N GLU A 30 -2.08 9.04 -25.64
CA GLU A 30 -3.19 9.55 -24.85
C GLU A 30 -4.43 8.71 -25.14
N LEU A 31 -5.07 8.20 -24.08
CA LEU A 31 -6.31 7.44 -24.14
C LEU A 31 -7.42 8.24 -23.47
N MET A 32 -8.42 8.63 -24.25
CA MET A 32 -9.63 9.27 -23.75
C MET A 32 -10.68 8.18 -23.48
N ILE A 33 -11.07 8.00 -22.23
CA ILE A 33 -12.12 7.06 -21.83
C ILE A 33 -13.38 7.86 -21.53
N SER A 34 -14.45 7.63 -22.28
CA SER A 34 -15.77 8.21 -22.02
C SER A 34 -16.56 7.27 -21.11
N LEU A 35 -16.97 7.77 -19.94
CA LEU A 35 -17.77 7.00 -19.00
C LEU A 35 -19.26 7.12 -19.33
N ALA A 36 -20.04 6.09 -18.96
CA ALA A 36 -21.48 6.09 -19.15
C ALA A 36 -22.11 7.15 -18.24
N GLY A 37 -22.39 8.33 -18.80
CA GLY A 37 -22.85 9.51 -18.08
C GLY A 37 -22.65 10.83 -18.84
N GLY A 38 -21.83 10.84 -19.89
CA GLY A 38 -21.61 12.03 -20.74
C GLY A 38 -20.34 12.81 -20.40
N ASP A 39 -19.75 12.55 -19.23
CA ASP A 39 -18.47 13.14 -18.83
C ASP A 39 -17.30 12.43 -19.53
N SER A 40 -16.40 13.25 -20.10
CA SER A 40 -15.21 12.80 -20.83
C SER A 40 -13.98 13.12 -19.99
N LEU A 41 -13.24 12.11 -19.51
CA LEU A 41 -12.01 12.32 -18.77
C LEU A 41 -10.78 12.09 -19.66
N TRP A 42 -9.85 13.03 -19.63
CA TRP A 42 -8.50 12.81 -20.15
C TRP A 42 -7.68 12.14 -19.05
N ILE A 43 -7.47 10.83 -19.15
CA ILE A 43 -6.57 10.15 -18.22
C ILE A 43 -5.16 10.26 -18.80
N PHE A 44 -4.34 11.12 -18.18
CA PHE A 44 -2.91 11.23 -18.49
C PHE A 44 -2.20 9.93 -18.06
N GLY A 45 -1.97 9.03 -19.01
CA GLY A 45 -1.18 7.84 -18.78
C GLY A 45 0.31 8.12 -18.93
N TYR A 46 1.03 8.29 -17.83
CA TYR A 46 2.51 8.17 -17.78
C TYR A 46 2.93 6.70 -17.90
N ALA A 47 2.43 5.97 -18.89
CA ALA A 47 3.03 4.71 -19.28
C ALA A 47 4.09 5.03 -20.32
N ASN A 48 5.34 5.24 -19.88
CA ASN A 48 6.47 5.29 -20.81
C ASN A 48 6.55 3.91 -21.47
N LEU A 49 6.01 3.79 -22.69
CA LEU A 49 5.85 2.52 -23.43
C LEU A 49 7.18 1.76 -23.63
N ARG A 50 8.32 2.42 -23.39
CA ARG A 50 9.65 1.79 -23.32
C ARG A 50 9.84 0.89 -22.09
N LYS A 51 9.25 1.21 -20.92
CA LYS A 51 9.31 0.40 -19.69
C LYS A 51 8.47 -0.89 -19.78
N LEU A 52 7.50 -0.96 -20.69
CA LEU A 52 6.66 -2.16 -20.90
C LEU A 52 7.29 -3.19 -21.86
N ARG A 53 8.49 -2.92 -22.39
CA ARG A 53 9.24 -3.92 -23.17
C ARG A 53 9.82 -4.98 -22.24
N GLY A 54 9.41 -6.23 -22.43
CA GLY A 54 9.98 -7.38 -21.73
C GLY A 54 9.28 -7.76 -20.42
N ILE A 55 8.22 -7.05 -20.03
CA ILE A 55 7.39 -7.42 -18.87
C ILE A 55 6.40 -8.51 -19.28
N SER A 56 6.31 -9.59 -18.50
CA SER A 56 5.37 -10.69 -18.74
C SER A 56 3.91 -10.23 -18.72
N VAL A 57 3.06 -10.80 -19.59
CA VAL A 57 1.62 -10.47 -19.73
C VAL A 57 0.84 -10.41 -18.39
N PRO A 58 1.08 -11.27 -17.38
CA PRO A 58 0.40 -11.18 -16.08
C PRO A 58 0.64 -9.85 -15.35
N LYS A 59 1.89 -9.35 -15.38
CA LYS A 59 2.26 -8.06 -14.76
C LYS A 59 1.65 -6.87 -15.47
N THR A 60 1.44 -6.94 -16.79
CA THR A 60 0.76 -5.86 -17.53
C THR A 60 -0.73 -5.73 -17.19
N LEU A 61 -1.38 -6.83 -16.82
CA LEU A 61 -2.78 -6.84 -16.39
C LEU A 61 -2.92 -6.24 -14.98
N SER A 62 -2.02 -6.59 -14.05
CA SER A 62 -1.93 -5.98 -12.71
C SER A 62 -1.79 -4.46 -12.81
N ILE A 63 -0.84 -3.96 -13.61
CA ILE A 63 -0.62 -2.51 -13.81
C ILE A 63 -1.90 -1.82 -14.33
N PHE A 64 -2.61 -2.44 -15.28
CA PHE A 64 -3.84 -1.87 -15.83
C PHE A 64 -4.99 -1.86 -14.81
N THR A 65 -5.12 -2.90 -13.99
CA THR A 65 -6.12 -2.96 -12.92
C THR A 65 -5.81 -1.96 -11.80
N THR A 66 -4.54 -1.80 -11.43
CA THR A 66 -4.06 -0.80 -10.46
C THR A 66 -4.37 0.61 -10.97
N PHE A 67 -4.13 0.88 -12.25
CA PHE A 67 -4.44 2.16 -12.89
C PHE A 67 -5.95 2.50 -12.88
N LEU A 68 -6.82 1.52 -13.17
CA LEU A 68 -8.28 1.72 -13.10
C LEU A 68 -8.77 1.92 -11.66
N ARG A 69 -8.20 1.20 -10.68
CA ARG A 69 -8.47 1.40 -9.24
C ARG A 69 -8.05 2.79 -8.77
N MET A 70 -6.84 3.23 -9.13
CA MET A 70 -6.36 4.58 -8.82
C MET A 70 -7.24 5.67 -9.43
N ALA A 71 -7.62 5.55 -10.71
CA ALA A 71 -8.49 6.52 -11.37
C ALA A 71 -9.87 6.63 -10.68
N ARG A 72 -10.36 5.54 -10.08
CA ARG A 72 -11.62 5.55 -9.30
C ARG A 72 -11.47 6.23 -7.94
N CYS A 73 -10.37 6.00 -7.22
CA CYS A 73 -10.10 6.65 -5.93
C CYS A 73 -9.75 8.13 -6.05
N PHE A 74 -9.08 8.52 -7.14
CA PHE A 74 -8.70 9.92 -7.37
C PHE A 74 -9.91 10.82 -7.65
N MET A 75 -11.02 10.27 -8.13
CA MET A 75 -12.17 11.04 -8.58
C MET A 75 -13.20 11.39 -7.51
N THR A 76 -13.08 10.92 -6.27
CA THR A 76 -13.71 11.50 -5.06
C THR A 76 -13.39 10.64 -3.84
N LYS A 77 -12.68 11.18 -2.84
CA LYS A 77 -12.69 10.56 -1.49
C LYS A 77 -14.09 10.77 -0.93
N THR A 78 -14.94 9.74 -0.97
CA THR A 78 -16.28 9.84 -0.39
C THR A 78 -16.16 10.09 1.12
N PRO A 79 -17.15 10.74 1.76
CA PRO A 79 -17.15 10.94 3.21
C PRO A 79 -16.95 9.63 3.99
N GLU A 80 -17.50 8.52 3.48
CA GLU A 80 -17.37 7.19 4.07
C GLU A 80 -15.94 6.66 3.99
N LEU A 81 -15.28 6.82 2.84
CA LEU A 81 -13.87 6.44 2.68
C LEU A 81 -12.98 7.29 3.59
N GLN A 82 -13.23 8.60 3.67
CA GLN A 82 -12.45 9.47 4.54
C GLN A 82 -12.61 9.08 6.00
N LYS A 83 -13.84 8.77 6.43
CA LYS A 83 -14.09 8.26 7.78
C LYS A 83 -13.35 6.95 8.03
N LEU A 84 -13.45 5.99 7.11
CA LEU A 84 -12.75 4.71 7.22
C LEU A 84 -11.24 4.89 7.39
N LEU A 85 -10.62 5.72 6.54
CA LEU A 85 -9.19 6.01 6.63
C LEU A 85 -8.81 6.64 7.97
N ASN A 86 -9.62 7.58 8.46
CA ASN A 86 -9.41 8.18 9.78
C ASN A 86 -9.51 7.15 10.91
N ASP A 87 -10.47 6.22 10.84
CA ASP A 87 -10.62 5.14 11.83
C ASP A 87 -9.38 4.22 11.84
N TRP A 88 -8.87 3.82 10.67
CA TRP A 88 -7.63 3.03 10.56
C TRP A 88 -6.41 3.75 11.14
N LEU A 89 -6.24 5.03 10.80
CA LEU A 89 -5.14 5.84 11.32
C LEU A 89 -5.24 6.07 12.83
N ALA A 90 -6.46 6.21 13.37
CA ALA A 90 -6.69 6.34 14.79
C ALA A 90 -6.26 5.07 15.54
N PHE A 91 -6.71 3.88 15.09
CA PHE A 91 -6.28 2.61 15.69
C PHE A 91 -4.77 2.38 15.56
N ALA A 92 -4.16 2.76 14.43
CA ALA A 92 -2.72 2.65 14.24
C ALA A 92 -1.96 3.52 15.26
N LYS A 93 -2.42 4.75 15.45
CA LYS A 93 -1.85 5.72 16.39
C LYS A 93 -2.02 5.27 17.85
N GLU A 94 -3.18 4.75 18.21
CA GLU A 94 -3.44 4.22 19.56
C GLU A 94 -2.47 3.10 19.93
N ASN A 95 -2.29 2.12 19.03
CA ASN A 95 -1.32 1.03 19.23
C ASN A 95 0.09 1.57 19.50
N LEU A 96 0.56 2.53 18.71
CA LEU A 96 1.88 3.13 18.88
C LEU A 96 2.00 3.92 20.19
N LEU A 97 0.94 4.65 20.57
CA LEU A 97 0.88 5.39 21.83
C LEU A 97 0.99 4.45 23.03
N TYR A 98 0.24 3.34 23.03
CA TYR A 98 0.32 2.33 24.10
C TYR A 98 1.69 1.66 24.14
N ALA A 99 2.29 1.31 22.99
CA ALA A 99 3.64 0.76 22.94
C ALA A 99 4.68 1.70 23.57
N LYS A 100 4.64 2.99 23.20
CA LYS A 100 5.52 4.03 23.76
C LYS A 100 5.27 4.28 25.25
N GLY A 101 4.02 4.19 25.70
CA GLY A 101 3.67 4.29 27.11
C GLY A 101 4.21 3.11 27.92
N GLY A 102 4.10 1.89 27.38
CA GLY A 102 4.59 0.67 28.00
C GLY A 102 6.10 0.65 28.22
N LEU A 103 6.90 1.34 27.40
CA LEU A 103 8.35 1.49 27.62
C LEU A 103 8.73 2.38 28.82
N LYS A 104 7.76 3.09 29.39
CA LYS A 104 8.00 4.04 30.50
C LYS A 104 7.53 3.49 31.85
N THR A 105 7.01 2.27 31.89
CA THR A 105 6.51 1.66 33.12
C THR A 105 7.62 0.88 33.83
N ASP A 106 7.58 0.86 35.16
CA ASP A 106 8.54 0.11 35.99
C ASP A 106 8.56 -1.39 35.67
N PHE A 107 7.43 -1.92 35.20
CA PHE A 107 7.32 -3.24 34.61
C PHE A 107 6.86 -3.11 33.16
N SER A 108 7.81 -3.18 32.23
CA SER A 108 7.56 -3.03 30.79
C SER A 108 7.23 -4.39 30.16
N PRO A 109 6.01 -4.60 29.61
CA PRO A 109 5.64 -5.85 28.96
C PRO A 109 6.19 -5.91 27.51
N TYR A 110 7.49 -6.18 27.36
CA TYR A 110 8.22 -6.04 26.09
C TYR A 110 7.57 -6.81 24.91
N ASN A 111 7.08 -8.02 25.15
CA ASN A 111 6.36 -8.80 24.14
C ASN A 111 5.09 -8.09 23.64
N THR A 112 4.31 -7.50 24.57
CA THR A 112 3.09 -6.75 24.23
C THR A 112 3.43 -5.46 23.49
N ILE A 113 4.50 -4.78 23.89
CA ILE A 113 5.00 -3.57 23.21
C ILE A 113 5.35 -3.90 21.75
N CYS A 114 6.11 -4.96 21.51
CA CYS A 114 6.50 -5.40 20.17
C CYS A 114 5.27 -5.78 19.31
N PHE A 115 4.32 -6.51 19.89
CA PHE A 115 3.06 -6.88 19.21
C PHE A 115 2.24 -5.65 18.82
N LEU A 116 2.13 -4.65 19.71
CA LEU A 116 1.44 -3.39 19.41
C LEU A 116 2.14 -2.61 18.28
N CYS A 117 3.48 -2.62 18.24
CA CYS A 117 4.27 -1.98 17.18
C CYS A 117 4.01 -2.63 15.81
N GLN A 118 4.05 -3.96 15.72
CA GLN A 118 3.69 -4.69 14.49
C GLN A 118 2.26 -4.33 14.04
N GLY A 119 1.31 -4.37 14.97
CA GLY A 119 -0.09 -4.06 14.66
C GLY A 119 -0.34 -2.59 14.33
N SER A 120 0.51 -1.66 14.78
CA SER A 120 0.47 -0.25 14.38
C SER A 120 0.95 -0.08 12.94
N ALA A 121 2.11 -0.65 12.60
CA ALA A 121 2.66 -0.62 11.24
C ALA A 121 1.70 -1.24 10.22
N GLU A 122 1.09 -2.39 10.54
CA GLU A 122 0.08 -3.04 9.68
C GLU A 122 -1.06 -2.10 9.33
N LYS A 123 -1.61 -1.40 10.33
CA LYS A 123 -2.75 -0.50 10.15
C LYS A 123 -2.39 0.74 9.35
N TYR A 124 -1.19 1.31 9.55
CA TYR A 124 -0.70 2.41 8.72
C TYR A 124 -0.56 1.99 7.26
N LEU A 125 0.10 0.87 6.97
CA LEU A 125 0.26 0.37 5.60
C LEU A 125 -1.10 0.09 4.95
N LYS A 126 -2.04 -0.54 5.66
CA LYS A 126 -3.40 -0.77 5.17
C LYS A 126 -4.16 0.53 4.91
N ALA A 127 -4.03 1.55 5.76
CA ALA A 127 -4.64 2.85 5.52
C ALA A 127 -4.13 3.48 4.20
N TYR A 128 -2.81 3.41 3.95
CA TYR A 128 -2.24 3.85 2.68
C TYR A 128 -2.82 3.06 1.50
N LEU A 129 -2.78 1.73 1.55
CA LEU A 129 -3.27 0.87 0.48
C LEU A 129 -4.75 1.12 0.16
N ILE A 130 -5.61 1.17 1.18
CA ILE A 130 -7.05 1.48 1.04
C ILE A 130 -7.24 2.85 0.37
N SER A 131 -6.42 3.84 0.71
CA SER A 131 -6.48 5.18 0.09
C SER A 131 -6.13 5.17 -1.40
N ARG A 132 -5.41 4.14 -1.86
CA ARG A 132 -5.07 3.89 -3.28
C ARG A 132 -6.05 2.94 -3.99
N GLY A 133 -7.14 2.55 -3.32
CA GLY A 133 -8.16 1.68 -3.88
C GLY A 133 -7.82 0.19 -3.81
N TRP A 134 -6.87 -0.19 -2.96
CA TRP A 134 -6.65 -1.59 -2.61
C TRP A 134 -7.85 -2.12 -1.81
N GLU A 135 -8.26 -3.35 -2.11
CA GLU A 135 -9.32 -4.03 -1.37
C GLU A 135 -8.73 -4.65 -0.12
N LEU A 136 -9.38 -4.45 1.03
CA LEU A 136 -8.88 -4.93 2.31
C LEU A 136 -8.77 -6.46 2.34
N GLU A 137 -7.56 -6.96 2.49
CA GLU A 137 -7.28 -8.39 2.70
C GLU A 137 -6.81 -8.69 4.14
N LYS A 138 -7.03 -9.94 4.57
CA LYS A 138 -6.60 -10.45 5.89
C LYS A 138 -5.13 -10.88 5.88
N ILE A 139 -4.27 -9.95 5.49
CA ILE A 139 -2.82 -10.12 5.48
C ILE A 139 -2.23 -9.41 6.70
N HIS A 140 -1.33 -10.09 7.39
CA HIS A 140 -0.64 -9.59 8.58
C HIS A 140 0.87 -9.48 8.38
N ASP A 141 1.39 -10.08 7.30
CA ASP A 141 2.77 -9.95 6.90
C ASP A 141 3.02 -8.53 6.36
N LEU A 142 3.87 -7.77 7.04
CA LEU A 142 4.20 -6.39 6.70
C LEU A 142 5.05 -6.29 5.43
N ARG A 143 5.87 -7.30 5.10
CA ARG A 143 6.64 -7.31 3.85
C ARG A 143 5.71 -7.50 2.66
N GLU A 144 4.75 -8.40 2.79
CA GLU A 144 3.72 -8.62 1.75
C GLU A 144 2.87 -7.36 1.54
N LEU A 145 2.41 -6.71 2.62
CA LEU A 145 1.71 -5.41 2.51
C LEU A 145 2.58 -4.33 1.86
N LEU A 146 3.88 -4.33 2.14
CA LEU A 146 4.81 -3.37 1.56
C LEU A 146 5.05 -3.61 0.06
N GLU A 147 5.08 -4.87 -0.39
CA GLU A 147 5.14 -5.21 -1.81
C GLU A 147 3.94 -4.62 -2.58
N TYR A 148 2.72 -4.73 -2.03
CA TYR A 148 1.56 -4.05 -2.61
C TYR A 148 1.72 -2.53 -2.62
N ALA A 149 2.28 -1.93 -1.55
CA ALA A 149 2.45 -0.48 -1.48
C ALA A 149 3.45 0.03 -2.52
N VAL A 150 4.51 -0.74 -2.78
CA VAL A 150 5.52 -0.47 -3.82
C VAL A 150 4.89 -0.44 -5.22
N GLU A 151 3.84 -1.23 -5.48
CA GLU A 151 3.13 -1.16 -6.77
C GLU A 151 2.45 0.21 -7.01
N TYR A 152 2.17 0.98 -5.95
CA TYR A 152 1.60 2.31 -6.02
C TYR A 152 2.64 3.44 -5.90
N ASP A 153 3.67 3.27 -5.08
CA ASP A 153 4.77 4.22 -4.89
C ASP A 153 6.08 3.47 -4.53
N ASP A 154 7.01 3.44 -5.49
CA ASP A 154 8.29 2.71 -5.38
C ASP A 154 9.12 3.10 -4.13
N SER A 155 8.94 4.31 -3.58
CA SER A 155 9.68 4.75 -2.40
C SER A 155 9.30 4.00 -1.11
N PHE A 156 8.17 3.26 -1.09
CA PHE A 156 7.86 2.36 0.02
C PHE A 156 8.93 1.29 0.22
N SER A 157 9.78 1.03 -0.78
CA SER A 157 10.95 0.16 -0.62
C SER A 157 11.96 0.64 0.43
N GLU A 158 11.96 1.93 0.78
CA GLU A 158 12.86 2.51 1.80
C GLU A 158 12.61 1.98 3.22
N ILE A 159 11.42 1.43 3.49
CA ILE A 159 11.02 0.94 4.81
C ILE A 159 10.96 -0.61 4.92
N PHE A 160 11.52 -1.33 3.94
CA PHE A 160 11.68 -2.80 4.02
C PHE A 160 12.45 -3.28 5.26
N PRO A 161 13.52 -2.60 5.71
CA PRO A 161 14.23 -3.01 6.93
C PRO A 161 13.31 -3.03 8.16
N GLU A 162 12.48 -2.00 8.32
CA GLU A 162 11.57 -1.86 9.47
C GLU A 162 10.46 -2.91 9.46
N THR A 163 9.90 -3.24 8.28
CA THR A 163 8.91 -4.33 8.19
C THR A 163 9.54 -5.67 8.54
N GLY A 164 10.83 -5.88 8.22
CA GLY A 164 11.59 -7.06 8.62
C GLY A 164 11.75 -7.21 10.14
N ILE A 165 12.05 -6.12 10.85
CA ILE A 165 12.16 -6.09 12.32
C ILE A 165 10.82 -6.48 12.95
N LEU A 166 9.73 -5.89 12.44
CA LEU A 166 8.41 -6.02 13.07
C LEU A 166 7.70 -7.33 12.74
N ASN A 167 7.97 -7.94 11.59
CA ASN A 167 7.21 -9.09 11.10
C ASN A 167 7.22 -10.27 12.08
N ARG A 168 8.34 -10.48 12.79
CA ARG A 168 8.48 -11.61 13.72
C ARG A 168 7.47 -11.59 14.87
N TYR A 169 7.05 -10.40 15.29
CA TYR A 169 6.13 -10.20 16.42
C TYR A 169 4.66 -10.45 16.08
N ILE A 170 4.36 -10.86 14.84
CA ILE A 170 3.04 -11.41 14.51
C ILE A 170 2.78 -12.72 15.30
N THR A 171 3.83 -13.51 15.52
CA THR A 171 3.77 -14.83 16.16
C THR A 171 4.63 -14.91 17.42
N GLU A 172 5.80 -14.27 17.45
CA GLU A 172 6.71 -14.36 18.58
C GLU A 172 6.16 -13.66 19.83
N GLY A 173 6.33 -14.29 20.99
CA GLY A 173 6.02 -13.72 22.31
C GLY A 173 4.53 -13.66 22.64
N ARG A 174 3.68 -14.38 21.87
CA ARG A 174 2.22 -14.34 22.02
C ARG A 174 1.68 -15.42 22.95
N TYR A 175 2.21 -16.63 22.89
CA TYR A 175 1.80 -17.73 23.75
C TYR A 175 2.97 -18.27 24.57
N PRO A 176 2.72 -18.78 25.79
CA PRO A 176 3.72 -19.54 26.53
C PRO A 176 4.25 -20.70 25.67
N GLY A 177 5.55 -20.67 25.35
CA GLY A 177 6.23 -21.70 24.54
C GLY A 177 6.61 -21.30 23.11
N ASP A 178 6.14 -20.16 22.58
CA ASP A 178 6.49 -19.70 21.21
C ASP A 178 7.94 -19.23 21.09
N VAL A 179 8.42 -18.58 22.14
CA VAL A 179 9.80 -18.16 22.36
C VAL A 179 10.03 -18.28 23.86
N PRO A 180 11.24 -18.61 24.32
CA PRO A 180 11.54 -18.49 25.74
C PRO A 180 11.15 -17.08 26.19
N PHE A 181 10.31 -16.96 27.23
CA PHE A 181 9.75 -15.68 27.71
C PHE A 181 10.82 -14.60 27.95
N GLU A 182 12.06 -15.03 28.13
CA GLU A 182 13.26 -14.23 28.39
C GLU A 182 13.97 -13.70 27.14
N SER A 183 13.56 -14.07 25.92
CA SER A 183 14.31 -13.69 24.71
C SER A 183 13.97 -12.29 24.18
N ILE A 184 12.75 -11.79 24.40
CA ILE A 184 12.35 -10.43 24.01
C ILE A 184 12.67 -9.48 25.15
N ASN A 185 13.66 -8.62 24.93
CA ASN A 185 14.15 -7.70 25.95
C ASN A 185 13.80 -6.23 25.63
N GLU A 186 14.29 -5.32 26.47
CA GLU A 186 14.06 -3.88 26.32
C GLU A 186 14.59 -3.34 24.98
N ASN A 187 15.74 -3.82 24.51
CA ASN A 187 16.32 -3.37 23.25
C ASN A 187 15.43 -3.77 22.05
N ASP A 188 14.89 -4.99 22.06
CA ASP A 188 13.94 -5.45 21.05
C ASP A 188 12.68 -4.56 21.03
N ALA A 189 12.15 -4.20 22.20
CA ALA A 189 10.99 -3.33 22.31
C ALA A 189 11.27 -1.89 21.85
N ARG A 190 12.45 -1.35 22.17
CA ARG A 190 12.89 -0.03 21.70
C ARG A 190 13.08 0.00 20.19
N GLU A 191 13.69 -1.03 19.63
CA GLU A 191 13.87 -1.20 18.18
C GLU A 191 12.51 -1.31 17.47
N ALA A 192 11.58 -2.10 18.02
CA ALA A 192 10.23 -2.23 17.49
C ALA A 192 9.46 -0.89 17.50
N VAL A 193 9.56 -0.11 18.57
CA VAL A 193 8.94 1.22 18.64
C VAL A 193 9.53 2.14 17.59
N ALA A 194 10.86 2.20 17.46
CA ALA A 194 11.52 3.05 16.46
C ALA A 194 11.13 2.66 15.02
N ALA A 195 11.05 1.35 14.72
CA ALA A 195 10.61 0.85 13.43
C ALA A 195 9.15 1.25 13.12
N ALA A 196 8.25 1.10 14.10
CA ALA A 196 6.85 1.48 13.95
C ALA A 196 6.66 3.00 13.78
N GLU A 197 7.43 3.82 14.51
CA GLU A 197 7.45 5.27 14.35
C GLU A 197 7.89 5.67 12.94
N LYS A 198 8.99 5.09 12.44
CA LYS A 198 9.49 5.38 11.09
C LYS A 198 8.46 5.02 10.01
N ILE A 199 7.81 3.86 10.12
CA ILE A 199 6.73 3.47 9.19
C ILE A 199 5.55 4.44 9.27
N ALA A 200 5.13 4.82 10.48
CA ALA A 200 4.03 5.75 10.69
C ALA A 200 4.30 7.12 10.05
N GLU A 201 5.48 7.70 10.31
CA GLU A 201 5.90 8.97 9.74
C GLU A 201 5.95 8.91 8.21
N PHE A 202 6.56 7.87 7.66
CA PHE A 202 6.65 7.65 6.23
C PHE A 202 5.26 7.59 5.59
N VAL A 203 4.37 6.75 6.11
CA VAL A 203 3.01 6.60 5.60
C VAL A 203 2.23 7.91 5.67
N LEU A 204 2.30 8.64 6.78
CA LEU A 204 1.58 9.90 6.95
C LEU A 204 2.05 10.94 5.94
N VAL A 205 3.36 11.07 5.70
CA VAL A 205 3.90 11.95 4.64
C VAL A 205 3.34 11.57 3.27
N LYS A 206 3.28 10.28 2.96
CA LYS A 206 2.75 9.77 1.68
C LYS A 206 1.24 9.96 1.51
N MET A 207 0.50 9.98 2.61
CA MET A 207 -0.94 10.22 2.59
C MET A 207 -1.30 11.71 2.58
N SER A 208 -0.45 12.58 3.10
CA SER A 208 -0.63 14.05 3.08
C SER A 208 -0.18 14.70 1.77
N SER A 209 0.72 14.06 1.02
CA SER A 209 1.26 14.59 -0.24
C SER A 209 0.39 14.29 -1.48
N THR A 210 -0.87 13.88 -1.29
CA THR A 210 -1.84 13.54 -2.36
C THR A 210 -3.14 14.30 -2.15
#